data_AF-A0A7I8CKI7-F1
#
_entry.id   AF-A0A7I8CKI7-F1
#
_cell.length_a   1.000
_cell.length_b   1.000
_cell.length_c   1.000
_cell.angle_alpha   90.00
_cell.angle_beta   90.00
_cell.angle_gamma   90.00
#
_symmetry.space_group_name_H-M   'P 1'
#
loop_
_entity.id
_entity.type
_entity.pdbx_description
1 polymer ?
#
loop_
_entity_poly.entity_id
_entity_poly.type
_entity_poly.pdbx_seq_one_letter_code
_entity_poly.pdbx_strand_id
1 'polypeptide(L)'
;MYLDFSGEGGAMAIQTIKRWGNSLAVRIPASLADELHLREDQEVDMVVADGALVATPAIRTFNWDEYREQLAARPGDVHPTINLGVAVGSELADPTGQDDW
;
A
#
# COMPACT_ATOMS: atom_id res chain seq x y z
N MET A 1 4.95 -16.20 -29.29
CA MET A 1 3.78 -15.32 -29.42
C MET A 1 4.07 -14.11 -28.55
N TYR A 2 4.43 -12.99 -29.17
CA TYR A 2 4.64 -11.73 -28.44
C TYR A 2 3.25 -11.13 -28.20
N LEU A 3 2.95 -10.72 -26.98
CA LEU A 3 1.77 -9.90 -26.71
C LEU A 3 1.99 -8.58 -27.44
N ASP A 4 1.15 -8.29 -28.42
CA ASP A 4 1.15 -7.02 -29.14
C ASP A 4 0.41 -6.00 -28.28
N PHE A 5 1.15 -5.14 -27.57
CA PHE A 5 0.62 -4.01 -26.82
C PHE A 5 0.40 -2.80 -27.75
N SER A 6 -0.08 -3.02 -28.98
CA SER A 6 -0.48 -1.99 -29.93
C SER A 6 -1.85 -1.38 -29.55
N GLY A 7 -1.94 -0.83 -28.35
CA GLY A 7 -3.03 0.03 -27.89
C GLY A 7 -2.42 1.34 -27.42
N GLU A 8 -2.99 2.45 -27.85
CA GLU A 8 -2.55 3.84 -27.62
C GLU A 8 -1.58 4.07 -26.43
N GLY A 9 -0.30 4.33 -26.75
CA GLY A 9 0.58 5.22 -26.00
C GLY A 9 0.88 4.97 -24.52
N GLY A 10 0.67 3.77 -23.97
CA GLY A 10 1.05 3.45 -22.59
C GLY A 10 2.57 3.36 -22.39
N ALA A 11 3.07 3.68 -21.19
CA ALA A 11 4.49 3.60 -20.90
C ALA A 11 5.00 2.15 -20.95
N MET A 12 6.01 1.86 -21.78
CA MET A 12 6.58 0.51 -21.94
C MET A 12 8.04 0.48 -21.52
N ALA A 13 8.44 -0.59 -20.84
CA ALA A 13 9.83 -0.81 -20.45
C ALA A 13 10.18 -2.31 -20.40
N ILE A 14 11.41 -2.65 -20.80
CA ILE A 14 11.94 -4.00 -20.68
C ILE A 14 12.76 -4.07 -19.39
N GLN A 15 12.40 -4.99 -18.50
CA GLN A 15 13.07 -5.19 -17.22
C GLN A 15 13.59 -6.62 -17.09
N THR A 16 14.79 -6.77 -16.54
CA THR A 16 15.34 -8.10 -16.20
C THR A 16 14.90 -8.48 -14.80
N ILE A 17 14.36 -9.69 -14.63
CA ILE A 17 14.07 -10.25 -13.31
C ILE A 17 15.36 -10.35 -12.48
N LYS A 18 15.31 -9.87 -11.24
CA LYS A 18 16.40 -9.96 -10.26
C LYS A 18 15.93 -10.73 -9.02
N ARG A 19 16.86 -11.08 -8.13
CA ARG A 19 16.55 -11.64 -6.81
C ARG A 19 16.54 -10.53 -5.77
N TRP A 20 15.51 -10.49 -4.94
CA TRP A 20 15.43 -9.65 -3.74
C TRP A 20 15.05 -10.53 -2.55
N GLY A 21 15.95 -10.66 -1.58
CA GLY A 21 15.84 -11.68 -0.53
C GLY A 21 15.78 -13.09 -1.13
N ASN A 22 14.73 -13.84 -0.77
CA ASN A 22 14.48 -15.21 -1.24
C ASN A 22 13.54 -15.29 -2.46
N SER A 23 13.17 -14.15 -3.04
CA SER A 23 12.17 -14.08 -4.10
C SER A 23 12.71 -13.41 -5.36
N LEU A 24 12.03 -13.66 -6.49
CA LEU A 24 12.26 -12.92 -7.73
C LEU A 24 11.51 -11.59 -7.68
N ALA A 25 12.08 -10.58 -8.32
CA ALA A 25 11.56 -9.22 -8.36
C ALA A 25 11.75 -8.61 -9.76
N VAL A 26 10.75 -7.83 -10.18
CA VAL A 26 10.81 -6.95 -11.35
C VAL A 26 10.74 -5.52 -10.84
N ARG A 27 11.65 -4.66 -11.31
CA ARG A 27 11.59 -3.23 -10.98
C ARG A 27 10.53 -2.57 -11.83
N ILE A 28 9.62 -1.80 -11.22
CA ILE A 28 8.62 -1.00 -11.94
C ILE A 28 9.24 0.38 -12.20
N PRO A 29 9.43 0.80 -13.46
CA PRO A 29 9.90 2.15 -13.76
C PRO A 29 8.90 3.21 -13.28
N ALA A 30 9.40 4.40 -12.93
CA ALA A 30 8.59 5.48 -12.39
C ALA A 30 7.39 5.84 -13.28
N SER A 31 7.57 5.92 -14.59
CA SER A 31 6.48 6.23 -15.52
C SER A 31 5.32 5.22 -15.48
N LEU A 32 5.63 3.91 -15.33
CA LEU A 32 4.60 2.88 -15.19
C LEU A 32 3.96 2.91 -13.80
N ALA A 33 4.74 3.19 -12.76
CA ALA A 33 4.22 3.33 -11.40
C ALA A 33 3.24 4.51 -11.31
N ASP A 34 3.57 5.65 -11.93
CA ASP A 34 2.72 6.84 -11.97
C ASP A 34 1.41 6.58 -12.73
N GLU A 35 1.48 5.93 -13.90
CA GLU A 35 0.29 5.57 -14.69
C GLU A 35 -0.67 4.67 -13.92
N LEU A 36 -0.12 3.70 -13.17
CA LEU A 36 -0.89 2.79 -12.31
C LEU A 36 -1.17 3.35 -10.90
N HIS A 37 -0.72 4.58 -10.60
CA HIS A 37 -0.82 5.23 -9.29
C HIS A 37 -0.28 4.35 -8.14
N LEU A 38 0.76 3.58 -8.42
CA LEU A 38 1.42 2.72 -7.44
C LEU A 38 2.24 3.54 -6.45
N ARG A 39 2.21 3.11 -5.18
CA ARG A 39 3.02 3.68 -4.11
C ARG A 39 3.90 2.62 -3.48
N GLU A 40 4.95 3.05 -2.79
CA GLU A 40 5.74 2.15 -1.96
C GLU A 40 4.85 1.48 -0.90
N ASP A 41 5.17 0.22 -0.58
CA ASP A 41 4.42 -0.64 0.35
C ASP A 41 2.94 -0.88 0.01
N GLN A 42 2.49 -0.55 -1.21
CA GLN A 42 1.15 -0.87 -1.68
C GLN A 42 1.02 -2.34 -2.05
N GLU A 43 -0.09 -2.96 -1.63
CA GLU A 43 -0.42 -4.32 -2.03
C GLU A 43 -0.89 -4.42 -3.48
N VAL A 44 -0.50 -5.52 -4.14
CA VAL A 44 -0.91 -5.85 -5.50
C VAL A 44 -1.42 -7.29 -5.56
N ASP A 45 -2.52 -7.49 -6.27
CA ASP A 45 -3.02 -8.82 -6.61
C ASP A 45 -2.24 -9.33 -7.82
N MET A 46 -1.83 -10.60 -7.78
CA MET A 46 -1.03 -11.23 -8.82
C MET A 46 -1.67 -12.52 -9.28
N VAL A 47 -1.91 -12.64 -10.59
CA VAL A 47 -2.48 -13.85 -11.22
C VAL A 47 -1.70 -14.23 -12.47
N VAL A 48 -1.70 -15.52 -12.81
CA VAL A 48 -1.25 -15.98 -14.12
C VAL A 48 -2.47 -16.11 -15.01
N ALA A 49 -2.53 -15.30 -16.06
CA ALA A 49 -3.59 -15.33 -17.06
C ALA A 49 -2.96 -15.35 -18.46
N ASP A 50 -3.38 -16.29 -19.30
CA ASP A 50 -2.92 -16.43 -20.70
C ASP A 50 -1.38 -16.47 -20.87
N GLY A 51 -0.69 -17.12 -19.93
CA GLY A 51 0.78 -17.22 -19.94
C GLY A 51 1.51 -15.93 -19.53
N ALA A 52 0.78 -14.90 -19.11
CA ALA A 52 1.31 -13.66 -18.57
C ALA A 52 1.11 -13.59 -17.05
N LEU A 53 2.07 -12.98 -16.36
CA LEU A 53 1.88 -12.53 -14.98
C LEU A 53 1.17 -11.18 -15.02
N VAL A 54 -0.07 -11.14 -14.55
CA VAL A 54 -0.88 -9.93 -14.44
C VAL A 54 -0.85 -9.48 -12.99
N ALA A 55 -0.40 -8.24 -12.77
CA ALA A 55 -0.40 -7.61 -11.45
C ALA A 55 -1.31 -6.37 -11.49
N THR A 56 -2.22 -6.27 -10.53
CA THR A 56 -3.16 -5.16 -10.40
C THR A 56 -3.11 -4.58 -8.98
N PRO A 57 -3.26 -3.26 -8.80
CA PRO A 57 -3.41 -2.68 -7.47
C PRO A 57 -4.48 -3.43 -6.66
N ALA A 58 -4.14 -3.88 -5.45
CA ALA A 58 -5.11 -4.59 -4.61
C ALA A 58 -6.13 -3.58 -4.08
N ILE A 59 -7.41 -3.79 -4.41
CA ILE A 59 -8.50 -2.96 -3.88
C ILE A 59 -9.06 -3.67 -2.65
N ARG A 60 -8.58 -3.28 -1.46
CA ARG A 60 -9.19 -3.71 -0.21
C ARG A 60 -10.46 -2.91 0.02
N THR A 61 -11.61 -3.58 -0.10
CA THR A 61 -12.87 -3.03 0.38
C THR A 61 -13.00 -3.33 1.86
N PHE A 62 -13.25 -2.30 2.67
CA PHE A 62 -13.53 -2.50 4.09
C PHE A 62 -15.01 -2.83 4.25
N ASN A 63 -15.31 -3.99 4.83
CA ASN A 63 -16.66 -4.39 5.16
C ASN A 63 -16.92 -4.14 6.66
N TRP A 64 -17.80 -3.17 6.94
CA TRP A 64 -18.20 -2.84 8.31
C TRP A 64 -18.85 -4.00 9.05
N ASP A 65 -19.69 -4.78 8.38
CA ASP A 65 -20.43 -5.87 9.02
C ASP A 65 -19.49 -7.01 9.39
N GLU A 66 -18.58 -7.37 8.48
CA GLU A 66 -17.54 -8.37 8.74
C GLU A 66 -16.63 -7.96 9.92
N TYR A 67 -16.21 -6.69 9.95
CA TYR A 67 -15.40 -6.19 11.05
C TYR A 67 -16.13 -6.27 12.39
N ARG A 68 -17.45 -5.99 12.42
CA ARG A 68 -18.26 -6.11 13.65
C ARG A 68 -18.40 -7.56 14.10
N GLU A 69 -18.55 -8.50 13.18
CA GLU A 69 -18.57 -9.93 13.49
C GLU A 69 -17.22 -10.39 14.07
N GLN A 70 -16.11 -9.95 13.50
CA GLN A 70 -14.77 -10.25 14.01
C GLN A 70 -14.56 -9.72 15.43
N LEU A 71 -15.01 -8.49 15.73
CA LEU A 71 -14.96 -7.92 17.08
C LEU A 71 -15.86 -8.68 18.05
N ALA A 72 -17.07 -9.08 17.63
CA ALA A 72 -17.98 -9.87 18.46
C ALA A 72 -17.39 -11.27 18.78
N ALA A 73 -16.63 -11.85 17.85
CA ALA A 73 -15.92 -13.11 18.05
C ALA A 73 -14.69 -12.99 18.97
N ARG A 74 -14.16 -11.78 19.19
CA ARG A 74 -12.97 -11.52 20.01
C ARG A 74 -13.18 -10.35 20.98
N PRO A 75 -14.09 -10.49 21.96
CA PRO A 75 -14.45 -9.38 22.85
C PRO A 75 -13.30 -8.89 23.73
N GLY A 76 -12.23 -9.68 23.92
CA GLY A 76 -11.03 -9.31 24.67
C GLY A 76 -9.99 -8.51 23.88
N ASP A 77 -10.11 -8.42 22.55
CA ASP A 77 -9.18 -7.70 21.68
C ASP A 77 -9.51 -6.20 21.58
N VAL A 78 -10.57 -5.75 22.26
CA VAL A 78 -10.92 -4.34 22.36
C VAL A 78 -9.91 -3.64 23.28
N HIS A 79 -9.00 -2.89 22.68
CA HIS A 79 -8.05 -2.08 23.44
C HIS A 79 -8.80 -1.02 24.27
N PRO A 80 -8.43 -0.83 25.54
CA PRO A 80 -9.02 0.23 26.36
C PRO A 80 -8.68 1.60 25.77
N THR A 81 -9.54 2.58 26.02
CA THR A 81 -9.24 3.97 25.69
C THR A 81 -7.95 4.38 26.40
N ILE A 82 -6.94 4.77 25.61
CA ILE A 82 -5.68 5.24 26.15
C ILE A 82 -5.82 6.72 26.51
N ASN A 83 -5.51 7.05 27.76
CA ASN A 83 -5.33 8.44 28.17
C ASN A 83 -3.88 8.83 27.87
N LEU A 84 -3.68 9.74 26.92
CA LEU A 84 -2.37 10.21 26.50
C LEU A 84 -1.65 11.06 27.56
N GLY A 85 -2.35 11.47 28.63
CA GLY A 85 -1.81 12.30 29.69
C GLY A 85 -1.61 13.75 29.26
N VAL A 86 -0.94 14.52 30.13
CA VAL A 86 -0.47 15.87 29.82
C VAL A 86 0.93 15.80 29.23
N ALA A 87 1.30 16.76 28.38
CA ALA A 87 2.66 16.84 27.84
C ALA A 87 3.68 16.96 29.00
N VAL A 88 4.65 16.04 29.03
CA VAL A 88 5.72 15.98 30.06
C VAL A 88 7.13 16.16 29.48
N GLY A 89 7.25 16.39 28.17
CA GLY A 89 8.52 16.62 27.47
C GLY A 89 8.81 18.11 27.24
N SER A 90 10.09 18.42 26.98
CA SER A 90 10.53 19.75 26.51
C SER A 90 10.55 19.87 24.98
N GLU A 91 9.95 18.91 24.28
CA GLU A 91 9.81 18.92 22.82
C GLU A 91 8.86 20.06 22.43
N LEU A 92 9.32 20.95 21.56
CA LEU A 92 8.54 22.06 21.03
C LEU A 92 7.43 21.52 20.10
N ALA A 93 6.28 21.21 20.68
CA ALA A 93 5.01 21.19 19.98
C ALA A 93 4.10 22.17 20.72
N ASP A 94 4.24 23.47 20.41
CA ASP A 94 3.42 24.52 21.01
C ASP A 94 1.96 24.39 20.53
N PRO A 95 0.99 24.02 21.39
CA PRO A 95 -0.42 24.07 21.07
C PRO A 95 -1.06 25.41 21.48
N THR A 96 -0.28 26.35 22.03
CA THR A 96 -0.77 27.61 22.60
C THR A 96 -0.74 28.80 21.64
N GLY A 97 -0.16 28.64 20.44
CA GLY A 97 -0.22 29.65 19.39
C GLY A 97 0.55 30.93 19.76
N GLN A 98 1.58 30.80 20.57
CA GLN A 98 2.43 31.91 20.97
C GLN A 98 3.82 31.68 20.39
N ASP A 99 3.93 31.98 19.09
CA ASP A 99 5.21 32.13 18.42
C ASP A 99 5.90 33.39 18.98
N ASP A 100 6.81 33.19 19.93
CA ASP A 100 7.83 34.17 20.30
C ASP A 100 9.09 33.90 19.45
N TRP A 101 9.05 34.31 18.17
CA TRP A 101 10.23 34.56 17.33
C TRP A 101 10.26 36.02 16.88
#